data_AF-A0ABC8U0V2-F1
#
_entry.id   AF-A0ABC8U0V2-F1
#
_cell.length_a   1.000
_cell.length_b   1.000
_cell.length_c   1.000
_cell.angle_alpha   90.00
_cell.angle_beta   90.00
_cell.angle_gamma   90.00
#
_symmetry.space_group_name_H-M   'P 1'
#
loop_
_entity.id
_entity.type
_entity.pdbx_description
1 polymer ?
#
loop_
_entity_poly.entity_id
_entity_poly.type
_entity_poly.pdbx_seq_one_letter_code
_entity_poly.pdbx_strand_id
1 'polypeptide(L)'
;MNNKAAGVRTQIKVPLGAWSWDTASGEEFRVGAGLAEPYAITWCAVEYFEASGAIFQMLLQHISPNNLHYGRSLLHHAILCGNTGATKVLLNCGTDIESPVKTSEKTEFRPIHMAARLGLSTILQCLIDSGCDLNATTNTGETALTICAKYKQADCLRVLATAGADFGLVNIAGQSASSIAGSNRWCLGFQQAVLNLIRVGKVPKSSNISVFSPLMFAARSGDVQALRALIEQGEINLDSQDDKGFSAVMVTAMEGHVEAFRLLVYEGADVKLSNKLGKTAITLSKLNQNHDQFEKVLLEFALEKGSQCARGFYALHYAARRGDLNAVKLLTSRGYDVNVADGDGNTPLMLAAREGHGSVCKLLISSGARCDVKNAKEAHQGREGAPHKKFLKMLGNEGVLQWGRSSRRNVICGDAEVGPSSGFRRFRQRKGDGDVPGLFRVVTTNKKEFHFVCQGGLETAELWVRGIKLVTREGMFGKMESGP
;
A
#
# COMPACT_ATOMS: atom_id res chain seq x y z
N MET A 1 17.90 -23.38 75.87
CA MET A 1 18.24 -24.13 74.64
C MET A 1 18.68 -23.13 73.58
N ASN A 2 19.96 -23.16 73.23
CA ASN A 2 20.59 -22.24 72.26
C ASN A 2 20.12 -22.56 70.84
N ASN A 3 19.18 -21.79 70.30
CA ASN A 3 18.96 -21.72 68.86
C ASN A 3 19.95 -20.71 68.26
N LYS A 4 21.19 -21.15 68.03
CA LYS A 4 22.08 -20.47 67.08
C LYS A 4 21.46 -20.66 65.71
N ALA A 5 20.71 -19.67 65.24
CA ALA A 5 20.41 -19.57 63.81
C ALA A 5 21.75 -19.62 63.08
N ALA A 6 21.95 -20.64 62.23
CA ALA A 6 23.08 -20.72 61.33
C ALA A 6 22.95 -19.57 60.32
N GLY A 7 23.39 -18.37 60.72
CA GLY A 7 23.32 -17.17 59.90
C GLY A 7 24.36 -17.25 58.78
N VAL A 8 23.94 -17.72 57.61
CA VAL A 8 24.75 -17.61 56.40
C VAL A 8 24.93 -16.13 56.09
N ARG A 9 26.19 -15.67 55.94
CA ARG A 9 26.49 -14.28 55.60
C ARG A 9 26.01 -13.99 54.18
N THR A 10 24.88 -13.32 54.04
CA THR A 10 24.27 -12.97 52.75
C THR A 10 24.97 -11.79 52.03
N GLN A 11 25.84 -11.04 52.73
CA GLN A 11 26.56 -9.90 52.17
C GLN A 11 27.88 -10.25 51.46
N ILE A 12 28.23 -11.54 51.34
CA ILE A 12 29.45 -11.94 50.63
C ILE A 12 29.24 -11.67 49.13
N LYS A 13 30.02 -10.74 48.58
CA LYS A 13 30.15 -10.56 47.13
C LYS A 13 31.11 -11.62 46.60
N VAL A 14 30.74 -12.26 45.52
CA VAL A 14 31.47 -13.42 45.00
C VAL A 14 32.03 -13.06 43.61
N PRO A 15 33.37 -13.10 43.40
CA PRO A 15 33.99 -12.78 42.10
C PRO A 15 33.92 -13.95 41.10
N LEU A 16 33.05 -14.94 41.34
CA LEU A 16 32.87 -16.11 40.47
C LEU A 16 32.16 -15.77 39.16
N GLY A 17 31.59 -14.56 39.07
CA GLY A 17 30.89 -14.10 37.89
C GLY A 17 31.81 -13.96 36.69
N ALA A 18 31.19 -14.10 35.52
CA ALA A 18 31.82 -13.98 34.22
C ALA A 18 30.97 -13.02 33.37
N TRP A 19 30.32 -12.01 33.93
CA TRP A 19 29.44 -11.10 33.18
C TRP A 19 29.85 -9.64 33.36
N SER A 20 29.95 -8.92 32.23
CA SER A 20 30.12 -7.48 32.19
C SER A 20 28.92 -6.85 31.49
N TRP A 21 28.52 -5.67 31.95
CA TRP A 21 27.40 -4.93 31.39
C TRP A 21 27.91 -3.92 30.36
N ASP A 22 27.42 -4.02 29.13
CA ASP A 22 27.60 -2.95 28.15
C ASP A 22 26.55 -1.88 28.37
N THR A 23 27.03 -0.74 28.86
CA THR A 23 26.19 0.41 29.13
C THR A 23 25.48 0.92 27.88
N ALA A 24 26.08 0.78 26.69
CA ALA A 24 25.53 1.29 25.44
C ALA A 24 24.34 0.47 24.93
N SER A 25 24.52 -0.83 24.77
CA SER A 25 23.46 -1.71 24.27
C SER A 25 22.48 -2.17 25.34
N GLY A 26 22.84 -2.03 26.62
CA GLY A 26 22.12 -2.61 27.75
C GLY A 26 22.28 -4.14 27.87
N GLU A 27 23.19 -4.74 27.08
CA GLU A 27 23.44 -6.18 27.08
C GLU A 27 24.47 -6.57 28.15
N GLU A 28 24.32 -7.77 28.70
CA GLU A 28 25.39 -8.42 29.45
C GLU A 28 26.13 -9.37 28.54
N PHE A 29 27.46 -9.35 28.61
CA PHE A 29 28.33 -10.27 27.88
C PHE A 29 29.13 -11.11 28.83
N ARG A 30 29.32 -12.37 28.44
CA ARG A 30 30.15 -13.28 29.21
C ARG A 30 31.63 -12.89 29.04
N VAL A 31 32.27 -12.44 30.10
CA VAL A 31 33.70 -12.12 30.23
C VAL A 31 34.45 -13.23 30.97
N GLY A 32 35.77 -13.32 30.79
CA GLY A 32 36.59 -14.29 31.53
C GLY A 32 36.49 -14.12 33.06
N ALA A 33 36.67 -15.21 33.80
CA ALA A 33 36.70 -15.18 35.26
C ALA A 33 37.77 -14.17 35.75
N GLY A 34 37.39 -13.27 36.66
CA GLY A 34 38.24 -12.19 37.17
C GLY A 34 38.17 -10.86 36.41
N LEU A 35 37.48 -10.81 35.25
CA LEU A 35 37.13 -9.56 34.55
C LEU A 35 35.69 -9.10 34.83
N ALA A 36 34.92 -9.91 35.56
CA ALA A 36 33.55 -9.59 35.90
C ALA A 36 33.43 -8.81 37.21
N GLU A 37 32.34 -8.06 37.31
CA GLU A 37 32.03 -7.29 38.49
C GLU A 37 31.49 -8.22 39.61
N PRO A 38 31.95 -8.07 40.86
CA PRO A 38 31.50 -8.91 41.96
C PRO A 38 30.06 -8.55 42.39
N TYR A 39 29.12 -9.48 42.19
CA TYR A 39 27.73 -9.35 42.59
C TYR A 39 27.37 -10.23 43.81
N ALA A 40 26.20 -9.97 44.40
CA ALA A 40 25.70 -10.66 45.57
C ALA A 40 25.32 -12.12 45.26
N ILE A 41 25.29 -12.97 46.28
CA ILE A 41 25.00 -14.42 46.14
C ILE A 41 23.66 -14.72 45.46
N THR A 42 22.67 -13.82 45.56
CA THR A 42 21.39 -13.94 44.85
C THR A 42 21.54 -13.90 43.33
N TRP A 43 22.48 -13.12 42.82
CA TRP A 43 22.76 -13.02 41.38
C TRP A 43 23.46 -14.30 40.90
N CYS A 44 24.40 -14.85 41.69
CA CYS A 44 25.00 -16.15 41.40
C CYS A 44 23.95 -17.28 41.38
N ALA A 45 22.96 -17.23 42.28
CA ALA A 45 21.88 -18.22 42.33
C ALA A 45 20.95 -18.16 41.11
N VAL A 46 20.85 -17.01 40.42
CA VAL A 46 20.13 -16.91 39.14
C VAL A 46 20.94 -17.56 38.01
N GLU A 47 22.26 -17.33 37.97
CA GLU A 47 23.14 -17.90 36.95
C GLU A 47 23.29 -19.42 37.09
N TYR A 48 23.49 -19.89 38.32
CA TYR A 48 23.67 -21.30 38.67
C TYR A 48 22.42 -21.86 39.34
N PHE A 49 21.26 -21.58 38.75
CA PHE A 49 19.97 -22.00 39.30
C PHE A 49 19.86 -23.51 39.42
N GLU A 50 19.69 -23.98 40.64
CA GLU A 50 19.48 -25.39 40.93
C GLU A 50 18.08 -25.85 40.51
N ALA A 51 17.97 -27.13 40.15
CA ALA A 51 16.74 -27.70 39.58
C ALA A 51 15.48 -27.47 40.44
N SER A 52 15.61 -27.37 41.77
CA SER A 52 14.49 -27.14 42.69
C SER A 52 14.16 -25.66 42.93
N GLY A 53 15.09 -24.74 42.65
CA GLY A 53 14.96 -23.32 43.03
C GLY A 53 14.90 -23.05 44.54
N ALA A 54 15.14 -24.06 45.39
CA ALA A 54 15.01 -23.96 46.85
C ALA A 54 16.06 -23.02 47.49
N ILE A 55 17.30 -23.05 47.02
CA ILE A 55 18.37 -22.16 47.48
C ILE A 55 18.00 -20.74 47.12
N PHE A 56 17.56 -20.52 45.88
CA PHE A 56 17.20 -19.18 45.43
C PHE A 56 15.98 -18.63 46.19
N GLN A 57 14.93 -19.44 46.40
CA GLN A 57 13.78 -19.06 47.23
C GLN A 57 14.18 -18.71 48.67
N MET A 58 15.05 -19.52 49.29
CA MET A 58 15.56 -19.24 50.64
C MET A 58 16.32 -17.90 50.70
N LEU A 59 17.13 -17.59 49.67
CA LEU A 59 17.81 -16.30 49.60
C LEU A 59 16.83 -15.12 49.46
N LEU A 60 15.76 -15.28 48.68
CA LEU A 60 14.73 -14.26 48.48
C LEU A 60 13.86 -14.01 49.73
N GLN A 61 13.84 -14.92 50.71
CA GLN A 61 13.22 -14.65 52.03
C GLN A 61 13.97 -13.59 52.84
N HIS A 62 15.25 -13.38 52.54
CA HIS A 62 16.12 -12.46 53.27
C HIS A 62 16.57 -11.26 52.45
N ILE A 63 16.51 -11.33 51.12
CA ILE A 63 16.93 -10.27 50.21
C ILE A 63 15.78 -9.94 49.27
N SER A 64 15.42 -8.66 49.20
CA SER A 64 14.40 -8.18 48.27
C SER A 64 14.78 -8.52 46.81
N PRO A 65 13.86 -9.12 46.03
CA PRO A 65 14.10 -9.38 44.61
C PRO A 65 14.24 -8.10 43.77
N ASN A 66 13.76 -6.97 44.30
CA ASN A 66 13.74 -5.66 43.64
C ASN A 66 15.03 -4.84 43.87
N ASN A 67 16.01 -5.40 44.57
CA ASN A 67 17.28 -4.73 44.78
C ASN A 67 18.00 -4.53 43.45
N LEU A 68 18.25 -3.26 43.10
CA LEU A 68 18.96 -2.90 41.90
C LEU A 68 20.46 -3.03 42.09
N HIS A 69 21.14 -3.57 41.07
CA HIS A 69 22.59 -3.56 40.95
C HIS A 69 22.94 -2.79 39.69
N TYR A 70 23.55 -1.61 39.82
CA TYR A 70 23.82 -0.72 38.68
C TYR A 70 22.60 -0.43 37.78
N GLY A 71 21.42 -0.29 38.40
CA GLY A 71 20.18 0.05 37.68
C GLY A 71 19.44 -1.13 37.05
N ARG A 72 19.93 -2.37 37.19
CA ARG A 72 19.22 -3.60 36.79
C ARG A 72 18.73 -4.40 37.99
N SER A 73 17.57 -5.04 37.85
CA SER A 73 17.00 -5.96 38.86
C SER A 73 17.44 -7.41 38.61
N LEU A 74 17.19 -8.30 39.58
CA LEU A 74 17.41 -9.75 39.41
C LEU A 74 16.61 -10.34 38.25
N LEU A 75 15.42 -9.78 37.95
CA LEU A 75 14.60 -10.22 36.82
C LEU A 75 15.30 -9.94 35.48
N HIS A 76 15.90 -8.77 35.33
CA HIS A 76 16.68 -8.45 34.12
C HIS A 76 17.82 -9.45 33.92
N HIS A 77 18.52 -9.81 35.00
CA HIS A 77 19.60 -10.79 34.94
C HIS A 77 19.10 -12.19 34.58
N ALA A 78 17.98 -12.63 35.18
CA ALA A 78 17.37 -13.92 34.86
C ALA A 78 16.98 -14.03 33.37
N ILE A 79 16.49 -12.92 32.78
CA ILE A 79 16.18 -12.83 31.36
C ILE A 79 17.45 -12.92 30.50
N LEU A 80 18.50 -12.19 30.87
CA LEU A 80 19.78 -12.21 30.14
C LEU A 80 20.44 -13.61 30.18
N CYS A 81 20.35 -14.31 31.31
CA CYS A 81 20.79 -15.70 31.41
C CYS A 81 19.87 -16.71 30.69
N GLY A 82 18.71 -16.29 30.17
CA GLY A 82 17.71 -17.19 29.58
C GLY A 82 17.10 -18.16 30.59
N ASN A 83 17.17 -17.85 31.89
CA ASN A 83 16.80 -18.77 32.95
C ASN A 83 15.31 -18.70 33.28
N THR A 84 14.54 -19.61 32.67
CA THR A 84 13.09 -19.68 32.87
C THR A 84 12.72 -20.06 34.32
N GLY A 85 13.51 -20.93 34.97
CA GLY A 85 13.25 -21.37 36.34
C GLY A 85 13.41 -20.23 37.34
N ALA A 86 14.54 -19.53 37.27
CA ALA A 86 14.80 -18.34 38.10
C ALA A 86 13.76 -17.23 37.86
N THR A 87 13.37 -17.02 36.60
CA THR A 87 12.33 -16.05 36.23
C THR A 87 11.00 -16.36 36.92
N LYS A 88 10.54 -17.62 36.88
CA LYS A 88 9.29 -18.04 37.55
C LYS A 88 9.35 -17.82 39.06
N VAL A 89 10.47 -18.16 39.69
CA VAL A 89 10.65 -17.93 41.14
C VAL A 89 10.57 -16.44 41.47
N LEU A 90 11.26 -15.59 40.70
CA LEU A 90 11.23 -14.13 40.90
C LEU A 90 9.83 -13.54 40.75
N LEU A 91 9.08 -13.96 39.74
CA LEU A 91 7.71 -13.49 39.51
C LEU A 91 6.78 -13.91 40.66
N ASN A 92 6.89 -15.16 41.15
CA ASN A 92 6.13 -15.64 42.30
C ASN A 92 6.48 -14.90 43.61
N CYS A 93 7.69 -14.34 43.72
CA CYS A 93 8.14 -13.56 44.87
C CYS A 93 7.77 -12.06 44.79
N GLY A 94 6.98 -11.63 43.82
CA GLY A 94 6.51 -10.24 43.70
C GLY A 94 7.58 -9.28 43.21
N THR A 95 8.45 -9.74 42.29
CA THR A 95 9.39 -8.86 41.59
C THR A 95 8.64 -7.83 40.74
N ASP A 96 9.14 -6.60 40.68
CA ASP A 96 8.63 -5.56 39.80
C ASP A 96 8.87 -5.93 38.34
N ILE A 97 7.80 -6.35 37.66
CA ILE A 97 7.78 -6.79 36.26
C ILE A 97 7.93 -5.64 35.27
N GLU A 98 7.72 -4.41 35.73
CA GLU A 98 7.73 -3.20 34.92
C GLU A 98 8.97 -2.33 35.15
N SER A 99 9.87 -2.78 36.02
CA SER A 99 11.12 -2.08 36.33
C SER A 99 11.93 -1.86 35.06
N PRO A 100 12.26 -0.62 34.66
CA PRO A 100 13.03 -0.38 33.45
C PRO A 100 14.54 -0.45 33.73
N VAL A 101 15.31 -0.98 32.78
CA VAL A 101 16.76 -0.81 32.70
C VAL A 101 17.10 0.33 31.73
N LYS A 102 18.05 1.20 32.12
CA LYS A 102 18.48 2.35 31.34
C LYS A 102 19.83 2.08 30.70
N THR A 103 19.91 2.25 29.38
CA THR A 103 21.20 2.29 28.68
C THR A 103 21.84 3.67 28.79
N SER A 104 23.11 3.80 28.41
CA SER A 104 23.85 5.06 28.36
C SER A 104 23.28 6.01 27.29
N GLU A 105 22.62 5.47 26.27
CA GLU A 105 21.81 6.23 25.31
C GLU A 105 20.46 6.70 25.89
N LYS A 106 20.22 6.44 27.18
CA LYS A 106 18.96 6.73 27.90
C LYS A 106 17.74 6.03 27.30
N THR A 107 17.91 4.95 26.55
CA THR A 107 16.79 4.09 26.17
C THR A 107 16.39 3.23 27.35
N GLU A 108 15.11 3.25 27.69
CA GLU A 108 14.52 2.43 28.74
C GLU A 108 13.97 1.13 28.15
N PHE A 109 14.50 0.00 28.61
CA PHE A 109 13.98 -1.33 28.28
C PHE A 109 13.31 -1.92 29.51
N ARG A 110 12.17 -2.59 29.30
CA ARG A 110 11.44 -3.32 30.35
C ARG A 110 11.71 -4.82 30.15
N PRO A 111 11.44 -5.67 31.15
CA PRO A 111 11.56 -7.12 31.04
C PRO A 111 10.93 -7.70 29.76
N ILE A 112 9.74 -7.23 29.38
CA ILE A 112 9.06 -7.66 28.15
C ILE A 112 9.86 -7.32 26.89
N HIS A 113 10.47 -6.13 26.83
CA HIS A 113 11.30 -5.69 25.70
C HIS A 113 12.56 -6.54 25.57
N MET A 114 13.20 -6.89 26.69
CA MET A 114 14.40 -7.73 26.70
C MET A 114 14.11 -9.16 26.25
N ALA A 115 13.06 -9.78 26.81
CA ALA A 115 12.64 -11.11 26.40
C ALA A 115 12.26 -11.16 24.91
N ALA A 116 11.58 -10.12 24.42
CA ALA A 116 11.25 -9.95 23.01
C ALA A 116 12.48 -9.80 22.11
N ARG A 117 13.49 -9.01 22.51
CA ARG A 117 14.75 -8.81 21.77
C ARG A 117 15.56 -10.10 21.66
N LEU A 118 15.70 -10.81 22.77
CA LEU A 118 16.49 -12.04 22.88
C LEU A 118 15.81 -13.28 22.29
N GLY A 119 14.51 -13.21 21.98
CA GLY A 119 13.78 -14.35 21.42
C GLY A 119 13.36 -15.41 22.46
N LEU A 120 13.29 -15.02 23.74
CA LEU A 120 13.02 -15.93 24.85
C LEU A 120 11.50 -16.11 25.05
N SER A 121 10.85 -16.84 24.15
CA SER A 121 9.39 -16.98 24.11
C SER A 121 8.78 -17.57 25.39
N THR A 122 9.47 -18.50 26.06
CA THR A 122 9.02 -19.11 27.33
C THR A 122 9.04 -18.12 28.50
N ILE A 123 10.10 -17.31 28.59
CA ILE A 123 10.23 -16.25 29.58
C ILE A 123 9.20 -15.16 29.29
N LEU A 124 9.04 -14.78 28.02
CA LEU A 124 8.03 -13.83 27.59
C LEU A 124 6.64 -14.28 28.00
N GLN A 125 6.29 -15.56 27.80
CA GLN A 125 5.03 -16.12 28.27
C GLN A 125 4.88 -16.01 29.80
N CYS A 126 5.94 -16.29 30.58
CA CYS A 126 5.89 -16.14 32.04
C CYS A 126 5.61 -14.69 32.46
N LEU A 127 6.18 -13.71 31.76
CA LEU A 127 5.93 -12.29 32.02
C LEU A 127 4.47 -11.93 31.73
N ILE A 128 3.93 -12.41 30.59
CA ILE A 128 2.54 -12.19 30.19
C ILE A 128 1.57 -12.81 31.19
N ASP A 129 1.82 -14.05 31.62
CA ASP A 129 1.01 -14.76 32.60
C ASP A 129 1.00 -14.05 33.97
N SER A 130 2.04 -13.26 34.24
CA SER A 130 2.17 -12.44 35.47
C SER A 130 1.57 -11.03 35.32
N GLY A 131 0.97 -10.70 34.17
CA GLY A 131 0.22 -9.47 33.97
C GLY A 131 1.06 -8.24 33.59
N CYS A 132 2.18 -8.41 32.87
CA CYS A 132 2.92 -7.27 32.33
C CYS A 132 2.09 -6.45 31.32
N ASP A 133 2.45 -5.19 31.14
CA ASP A 133 1.88 -4.35 30.08
C ASP A 133 2.45 -4.76 28.71
N LEU A 134 1.63 -5.45 27.92
CA LEU A 134 1.96 -5.91 26.57
C LEU A 134 2.36 -4.78 25.61
N ASN A 135 1.84 -3.58 25.86
CA ASN A 135 1.98 -2.42 25.00
C ASN A 135 2.88 -1.35 25.62
N ALA A 136 3.62 -1.70 26.67
CA ALA A 136 4.64 -0.84 27.22
C ALA A 136 5.60 -0.41 26.10
N THR A 137 6.05 0.84 26.17
CA THR A 137 6.93 1.42 25.16
C THR A 137 8.28 1.79 25.75
N THR A 138 9.31 1.70 24.93
CA THR A 138 10.60 2.35 25.21
C THR A 138 10.49 3.86 25.02
N ASN A 139 11.54 4.61 25.37
CA ASN A 139 11.63 6.05 25.12
C ASN A 139 11.55 6.44 23.62
N THR A 140 11.80 5.50 22.71
CA THR A 140 11.64 5.68 21.27
C THR A 140 10.25 5.26 20.76
N GLY A 141 9.36 4.84 21.65
CA GLY A 141 8.03 4.33 21.29
C GLY A 141 8.04 2.91 20.74
N GLU A 142 9.13 2.15 20.86
CA GLU A 142 9.16 0.74 20.45
C GLU A 142 8.41 -0.11 21.48
N THR A 143 7.45 -0.92 21.02
CA THR A 143 6.79 -1.97 21.82
C THR A 143 7.52 -3.31 21.65
N ALA A 144 7.23 -4.28 22.52
CA ALA A 144 7.74 -5.65 22.38
C ALA A 144 7.45 -6.26 20.99
N LEU A 145 6.29 -5.98 20.38
CA LEU A 145 5.95 -6.41 19.01
C LEU A 145 6.92 -5.83 17.97
N THR A 146 7.19 -4.52 18.04
CA THR A 146 8.12 -3.86 17.11
C THR A 146 9.56 -4.35 17.27
N ILE A 147 9.96 -4.68 18.51
CA ILE A 147 11.26 -5.30 18.80
C ILE A 147 11.33 -6.70 18.18
N CYS A 148 10.28 -7.53 18.31
CA CYS A 148 10.25 -8.83 17.64
C CYS A 148 10.39 -8.69 16.11
N ALA A 149 9.77 -7.67 15.51
CA ALA A 149 9.92 -7.36 14.09
C ALA A 149 11.35 -6.96 13.70
N LYS A 150 12.01 -6.15 14.54
CA LYS A 150 13.40 -5.70 14.34
C LYS A 150 14.40 -6.84 14.42
N TYR A 151 14.23 -7.73 15.40
CA TYR A 151 15.15 -8.84 15.68
C TYR A 151 14.70 -10.19 15.11
N LYS A 152 13.63 -10.22 14.31
CA LYS A 152 13.14 -11.41 13.58
C LYS A 152 12.66 -12.56 14.47
N GLN A 153 12.05 -12.22 15.60
CA GLN A 153 11.67 -13.17 16.65
C GLN A 153 10.23 -13.69 16.44
N ALA A 154 10.09 -14.70 15.57
CA ALA A 154 8.79 -15.26 15.17
C ALA A 154 7.98 -15.82 16.36
N ASP A 155 8.63 -16.56 17.26
CA ASP A 155 7.95 -17.22 18.37
C ASP A 155 7.50 -16.23 19.43
N CYS A 156 8.31 -15.22 19.75
CA CYS A 156 7.91 -14.13 20.63
C CYS A 156 6.77 -13.30 20.02
N LEU A 157 6.82 -13.03 18.70
CA LEU A 157 5.74 -12.34 18.00
C LEU A 157 4.41 -13.11 18.13
N ARG A 158 4.44 -14.43 17.95
CA ARG A 158 3.27 -15.30 18.14
C ARG A 158 2.73 -15.25 19.57
N VAL A 159 3.60 -15.33 20.57
CA VAL A 159 3.23 -15.27 21.99
C VAL A 159 2.52 -13.94 22.30
N LEU A 160 3.13 -12.81 21.92
CA LEU A 160 2.56 -11.47 22.12
C LEU A 160 1.22 -11.29 21.41
N ALA A 161 1.15 -11.71 20.15
CA ALA A 161 -0.07 -11.59 19.37
C ALA A 161 -1.21 -12.46 19.92
N THR A 162 -0.89 -13.65 20.43
CA THR A 162 -1.87 -14.52 21.11
C THR A 162 -2.38 -13.91 22.41
N ALA A 163 -1.51 -13.19 23.13
CA ALA A 163 -1.85 -12.48 24.36
C ALA A 163 -2.65 -11.18 24.12
N GLY A 164 -2.81 -10.75 22.87
CA GLY A 164 -3.58 -9.55 22.51
C GLY A 164 -2.76 -8.26 22.51
N ALA A 165 -1.43 -8.35 22.31
CA ALA A 165 -0.61 -7.18 22.03
C ALA A 165 -1.10 -6.43 20.79
N ASP A 166 -1.00 -5.10 20.81
CA ASP A 166 -1.64 -4.22 19.83
C ASP A 166 -0.75 -3.96 18.61
N PHE A 167 -1.20 -4.42 17.44
CA PHE A 167 -0.50 -4.22 16.17
C PHE A 167 -0.72 -2.82 15.56
N GLY A 168 -1.66 -2.04 16.10
CA GLY A 168 -1.98 -0.68 15.66
C GLY A 168 -1.02 0.40 16.16
N LEU A 169 -0.08 0.04 17.03
CA LEU A 169 0.88 0.99 17.60
C LEU A 169 2.06 1.27 16.67
N VAL A 170 2.55 2.51 16.72
CA VAL A 170 3.70 3.01 15.97
C VAL A 170 4.70 3.69 16.91
N ASN A 171 5.98 3.61 16.58
CA ASN A 171 7.03 4.32 17.32
C ASN A 171 7.02 5.83 17.02
N ILE A 172 7.93 6.59 17.64
CA ILE A 172 8.02 8.06 17.41
C ILE A 172 8.33 8.43 15.95
N ALA A 173 8.91 7.51 15.18
CA ALA A 173 9.18 7.67 13.76
C ALA A 173 7.99 7.27 12.86
N GLY A 174 6.84 6.90 13.45
CA GLY A 174 5.65 6.47 12.74
C GLY A 174 5.74 5.05 12.14
N GLN A 175 6.71 4.24 12.58
CA GLN A 175 6.91 2.89 12.07
C GLN A 175 6.12 1.86 12.87
N SER A 176 5.35 1.03 12.18
CA SER A 176 4.67 -0.13 12.76
C SER A 176 5.55 -1.38 12.75
N ALA A 177 5.12 -2.44 13.46
CA ALA A 177 5.82 -3.72 13.45
C ALA A 177 6.00 -4.28 12.02
N SER A 178 4.97 -4.15 11.17
CA SER A 178 5.06 -4.59 9.77
C SER A 178 6.06 -3.76 8.96
N SER A 179 6.10 -2.43 9.16
CA SER A 179 7.07 -1.56 8.49
C SER A 179 8.51 -1.88 8.91
N ILE A 180 8.74 -2.10 10.21
CA ILE A 180 10.06 -2.46 10.76
C ILE A 180 10.52 -3.82 10.24
N ALA A 181 9.63 -4.82 10.18
CA ALA A 181 9.95 -6.11 9.58
C ALA A 181 10.37 -5.95 8.11
N GLY A 182 9.74 -5.02 7.39
CA GLY A 182 10.10 -4.65 6.03
C GLY A 182 11.52 -4.09 5.91
N SER A 183 11.82 -3.05 6.68
CA SER A 183 13.15 -2.42 6.70
C SER A 183 14.26 -3.39 7.11
N ASN A 184 13.96 -4.40 7.93
CA ASN A 184 14.92 -5.41 8.40
C ASN A 184 14.99 -6.69 7.55
N ARG A 185 14.41 -6.66 6.32
CA ARG A 185 14.38 -7.80 5.39
C ARG A 185 13.76 -9.06 5.99
N TRP A 186 12.67 -8.88 6.75
CA TRP A 186 11.91 -9.96 7.39
C TRP A 186 10.43 -9.97 7.00
N CYS A 187 10.06 -9.37 5.86
CA CYS A 187 8.66 -9.33 5.38
C CYS A 187 8.00 -10.71 5.39
N LEU A 188 8.64 -11.71 4.76
CA LEU A 188 8.06 -13.04 4.60
C LEU A 188 7.92 -13.80 5.92
N GLY A 189 8.92 -13.72 6.79
CA GLY A 189 8.87 -14.38 8.09
C GLY A 189 7.84 -13.76 9.03
N PHE A 190 7.75 -12.42 9.05
CA PHE A 190 6.71 -11.70 9.77
C PHE A 190 5.32 -12.05 9.23
N GLN A 191 5.14 -12.01 7.90
CA GLN A 191 3.90 -12.39 7.24
C GLN A 191 3.48 -13.81 7.59
N GLN A 192 4.39 -14.78 7.50
CA GLN A 192 4.07 -16.17 7.81
C GLN A 192 3.69 -16.36 9.28
N ALA A 193 4.39 -15.68 10.21
CA ALA A 193 4.10 -15.75 11.63
C ALA A 193 2.69 -15.22 11.96
N VAL A 194 2.32 -14.07 11.38
CA VAL A 194 0.99 -13.45 11.58
C VAL A 194 -0.11 -14.27 10.89
N LEU A 195 0.11 -14.75 9.66
CA LEU A 195 -0.89 -15.57 8.95
C LEU A 195 -1.12 -16.92 9.63
N ASN A 196 -0.07 -17.58 10.11
CA ASN A 196 -0.21 -18.83 10.88
C ASN A 196 -1.07 -18.65 12.12
N LEU A 197 -0.92 -17.52 12.80
CA LEU A 197 -1.74 -17.18 13.97
C LEU A 197 -3.21 -16.98 13.59
N ILE A 198 -3.47 -16.26 12.50
CA ILE A 198 -4.84 -16.03 12.01
C ILE A 198 -5.51 -17.35 11.60
N ARG A 199 -4.79 -18.24 10.91
CA ARG A 199 -5.31 -19.55 10.48
C ARG A 199 -5.78 -20.43 11.64
N VAL A 200 -5.20 -20.28 12.84
CA VAL A 200 -5.64 -20.99 14.06
C VAL A 200 -6.75 -20.26 14.83
N GLY A 201 -7.36 -19.23 14.23
CA GLY A 201 -8.47 -18.47 14.81
C GLY A 201 -8.05 -17.42 15.85
N LYS A 202 -6.75 -17.08 15.92
CA LYS A 202 -6.25 -16.03 16.81
C LYS A 202 -6.06 -14.74 16.00
N VAL A 203 -7.01 -13.82 16.12
CA VAL A 203 -6.98 -12.56 15.37
C VAL A 203 -6.10 -11.54 16.10
N PRO A 204 -5.05 -10.97 15.46
CA PRO A 204 -4.26 -9.93 16.09
C PRO A 204 -5.11 -8.70 16.38
N LYS A 205 -5.02 -8.19 17.61
CA LYS A 205 -5.69 -6.96 18.03
C LYS A 205 -5.01 -5.74 17.40
N SER A 206 -5.82 -4.74 17.04
CA SER A 206 -5.33 -3.47 16.54
C SER A 206 -6.22 -2.33 17.01
N SER A 207 -5.67 -1.35 17.74
CA SER A 207 -6.36 -0.10 18.07
C SER A 207 -6.48 0.85 16.89
N ASN A 208 -5.63 0.69 15.88
CA ASN A 208 -5.63 1.51 14.68
C ASN A 208 -5.60 0.62 13.42
N ILE A 209 -6.79 0.45 12.84
CA ILE A 209 -7.02 -0.38 11.66
C ILE A 209 -6.28 0.16 10.42
N SER A 210 -5.98 1.47 10.36
CA SER A 210 -5.20 2.02 9.25
C SER A 210 -3.72 1.68 9.32
N VAL A 211 -3.19 1.51 10.54
CA VAL A 211 -1.83 0.98 10.77
C VAL A 211 -1.79 -0.52 10.53
N PHE A 212 -2.74 -1.26 11.09
CA PHE A 212 -2.83 -2.70 10.91
C PHE A 212 -4.28 -3.18 10.89
N SER A 213 -4.71 -3.69 9.74
CA SER A 213 -5.97 -4.40 9.56
C SER A 213 -5.68 -5.88 9.28
N PRO A 214 -6.11 -6.81 10.16
CA PRO A 214 -5.95 -8.25 9.92
C PRO A 214 -6.55 -8.70 8.57
N LEU A 215 -7.72 -8.15 8.23
CA LEU A 215 -8.41 -8.43 6.96
C LEU A 215 -7.59 -7.96 5.76
N MET A 216 -7.11 -6.71 5.76
CA MET A 216 -6.27 -6.21 4.66
C MET A 216 -4.95 -6.95 4.57
N PHE A 217 -4.40 -7.37 5.71
CA PHE A 217 -3.16 -8.12 5.78
C PHE A 217 -3.29 -9.48 5.08
N ALA A 218 -4.34 -10.25 5.43
CA ALA A 218 -4.63 -11.54 4.80
C ALA A 218 -5.03 -11.40 3.31
N ALA A 219 -5.76 -10.32 2.97
CA ALA A 219 -6.13 -10.00 1.58
C ALA A 219 -4.91 -9.70 0.71
N ARG A 220 -3.95 -8.90 1.21
CA ARG A 220 -2.72 -8.56 0.49
C ARG A 220 -1.83 -9.78 0.24
N SER A 221 -1.82 -10.74 1.17
CA SER A 221 -1.09 -12.00 0.99
C SER A 221 -1.82 -13.02 0.13
N GLY A 222 -3.11 -12.81 -0.17
CA GLY A 222 -3.92 -13.78 -0.90
C GLY A 222 -4.19 -15.06 -0.12
N ASP A 223 -4.11 -15.03 1.21
CA ASP A 223 -4.20 -16.22 2.05
C ASP A 223 -5.68 -16.56 2.32
N VAL A 224 -6.21 -17.47 1.51
CA VAL A 224 -7.61 -17.90 1.57
C VAL A 224 -7.95 -18.56 2.92
N GLN A 225 -7.02 -19.30 3.54
CA GLN A 225 -7.27 -19.95 4.82
C GLN A 225 -7.35 -18.93 5.95
N ALA A 226 -6.42 -17.96 5.95
CA ALA A 226 -6.45 -16.88 6.93
C ALA A 226 -7.70 -16.00 6.77
N LEU A 227 -8.10 -15.67 5.53
CA LEU A 227 -9.35 -14.94 5.26
C LEU A 227 -10.57 -15.71 5.75
N ARG A 228 -10.65 -17.02 5.48
CA ARG A 228 -11.76 -17.85 5.96
C ARG A 228 -11.83 -17.85 7.49
N ALA A 229 -10.71 -18.07 8.16
CA ALA A 229 -10.64 -18.07 9.62
C ALA A 229 -11.06 -16.72 10.21
N LEU A 230 -10.75 -15.60 9.54
CA LEU A 230 -11.20 -14.26 9.93
C LEU A 230 -12.73 -14.12 9.81
N ILE A 231 -13.29 -14.53 8.67
CA ILE A 231 -14.72 -14.40 8.38
C ILE A 231 -15.58 -15.25 9.33
N GLU A 232 -15.12 -16.46 9.65
CA GLU A 232 -15.83 -17.39 10.56
C GLU A 232 -15.97 -16.87 12.00
N GLN A 233 -15.15 -15.89 12.43
CA GLN A 233 -15.30 -15.27 13.75
C GLN A 233 -16.50 -14.31 13.83
N GLY A 234 -17.12 -13.93 12.71
CA GLY A 234 -18.40 -13.21 12.65
C GLY A 234 -18.38 -11.71 12.96
N GLU A 235 -17.26 -11.14 13.41
CA GLU A 235 -17.17 -9.73 13.84
C GLU A 235 -16.58 -8.77 12.79
N ILE A 236 -16.22 -9.26 11.59
CA ILE A 236 -15.44 -8.48 10.63
C ILE A 236 -16.31 -7.85 9.55
N ASN A 237 -16.22 -6.52 9.45
CA ASN A 237 -16.77 -5.80 8.30
C ASN A 237 -15.85 -5.94 7.07
N LEU A 238 -16.29 -6.74 6.09
CA LEU A 238 -15.57 -6.99 4.83
C LEU A 238 -15.40 -5.73 3.96
N ASP A 239 -16.28 -4.75 4.16
CA ASP A 239 -16.36 -3.52 3.39
C ASP A 239 -15.58 -2.36 4.03
N SER A 240 -14.88 -2.63 5.14
CA SER A 240 -13.97 -1.65 5.73
C SER A 240 -12.91 -1.20 4.73
N GLN A 241 -12.68 0.12 4.66
CA GLN A 241 -11.70 0.72 3.76
C GLN A 241 -10.56 1.37 4.55
N ASP A 242 -9.34 1.25 4.04
CA ASP A 242 -8.17 1.93 4.61
C ASP A 242 -8.18 3.45 4.37
N ASP A 243 -7.16 4.16 4.84
CA ASP A 243 -7.02 5.62 4.67
C ASP A 243 -6.97 6.07 3.21
N LYS A 244 -6.72 5.18 2.26
CA LYS A 244 -6.73 5.45 0.82
C LYS A 244 -8.03 5.02 0.14
N GLY A 245 -8.96 4.43 0.90
CA GLY A 245 -10.24 3.92 0.41
C GLY A 245 -10.15 2.50 -0.16
N PHE A 246 -9.09 1.73 0.11
CA PHE A 246 -9.02 0.35 -0.38
C PHE A 246 -9.80 -0.59 0.53
N SER A 247 -10.75 -1.36 -0.04
CA SER A 247 -11.39 -2.51 0.63
C SER A 247 -10.57 -3.80 0.44
N ALA A 248 -10.86 -4.85 1.22
CA ALA A 248 -10.17 -6.14 1.07
C ALA A 248 -10.31 -6.73 -0.34
N VAL A 249 -11.50 -6.57 -0.95
CA VAL A 249 -11.79 -7.00 -2.31
C VAL A 249 -10.98 -6.21 -3.35
N MET A 250 -10.77 -4.91 -3.11
CA MET A 250 -9.88 -4.11 -3.97
C MET A 250 -8.42 -4.55 -3.86
N VAL A 251 -7.95 -4.85 -2.64
CA VAL A 251 -6.57 -5.30 -2.42
C VAL A 251 -6.32 -6.65 -3.10
N THR A 252 -7.20 -7.64 -2.90
CA THR A 252 -7.08 -8.94 -3.58
C THR A 252 -7.09 -8.79 -5.11
N ALA A 253 -7.95 -7.91 -5.65
CA ALA A 253 -7.99 -7.63 -7.08
C ALA A 253 -6.72 -6.93 -7.61
N MET A 254 -6.20 -5.97 -6.85
CA MET A 254 -4.98 -5.23 -7.18
C MET A 254 -3.72 -6.10 -7.11
N GLU A 255 -3.66 -7.05 -6.18
CA GLU A 255 -2.52 -7.97 -6.04
C GLU A 255 -2.65 -9.24 -6.93
N GLY A 256 -3.81 -9.45 -7.55
CA GLY A 256 -4.02 -10.57 -8.48
C GLY A 256 -4.47 -11.90 -7.83
N HIS A 257 -4.91 -11.86 -6.57
CA HIS A 257 -5.34 -13.03 -5.80
C HIS A 257 -6.79 -13.42 -6.07
N VAL A 258 -7.01 -14.16 -7.17
CA VAL A 258 -8.36 -14.55 -7.66
C VAL A 258 -9.16 -15.36 -6.63
N GLU A 259 -8.56 -16.36 -5.98
CA GLU A 259 -9.29 -17.23 -5.03
C GLU A 259 -9.63 -16.50 -3.72
N ALA A 260 -8.76 -15.61 -3.25
CA ALA A 260 -9.05 -14.75 -2.11
C ALA A 260 -10.19 -13.78 -2.44
N PHE A 261 -10.19 -13.21 -3.65
CA PHE A 261 -11.28 -12.39 -4.16
C PHE A 261 -12.60 -13.18 -4.27
N ARG A 262 -12.56 -14.40 -4.81
CA ARG A 262 -13.72 -15.30 -4.88
C ARG A 262 -14.33 -15.52 -3.51
N LEU A 263 -13.51 -15.87 -2.51
CA LEU A 263 -13.99 -16.03 -1.14
C LEU A 263 -14.72 -14.78 -0.66
N LEU A 264 -14.08 -13.61 -0.71
CA LEU A 264 -14.67 -12.36 -0.22
C LEU A 264 -15.99 -12.00 -0.91
N VAL A 265 -16.08 -12.19 -2.24
CA VAL A 265 -17.31 -11.93 -2.99
C VAL A 265 -18.44 -12.87 -2.54
N TYR A 266 -18.15 -14.16 -2.37
CA TYR A 266 -19.14 -15.14 -1.95
C TYR A 266 -19.63 -14.95 -0.51
N GLU A 267 -18.79 -14.35 0.33
CA GLU A 267 -19.12 -13.94 1.70
C GLU A 267 -19.79 -12.54 1.76
N GLY A 268 -20.07 -11.93 0.60
CA GLY A 268 -20.93 -10.75 0.51
C GLY A 268 -20.22 -9.40 0.48
N ALA A 269 -18.90 -9.36 0.25
CA ALA A 269 -18.17 -8.11 0.17
C ALA A 269 -18.57 -7.26 -1.06
N ASP A 270 -18.71 -5.95 -0.88
CA ASP A 270 -19.15 -5.01 -1.92
C ASP A 270 -18.04 -4.66 -2.91
N VAL A 271 -18.14 -5.26 -4.09
CA VAL A 271 -17.23 -5.04 -5.23
C VAL A 271 -17.36 -3.66 -5.88
N LYS A 272 -18.42 -2.90 -5.57
CA LYS A 272 -18.71 -1.58 -6.16
C LYS A 272 -18.07 -0.43 -5.42
N LEU A 273 -17.63 -0.66 -4.19
CA LEU A 273 -16.90 0.35 -3.45
C LEU A 273 -15.81 0.93 -4.35
N SER A 274 -15.58 2.23 -4.21
CA SER A 274 -14.52 2.93 -4.92
C SER A 274 -13.55 3.51 -3.91
N ASN A 275 -12.26 3.43 -4.21
CA ASN A 275 -11.25 4.11 -3.39
C ASN A 275 -11.26 5.62 -3.63
N LYS A 276 -10.38 6.37 -2.95
CA LYS A 276 -10.29 7.84 -3.10
C LYS A 276 -9.91 8.31 -4.52
N LEU A 277 -9.44 7.40 -5.38
CA LEU A 277 -9.16 7.65 -6.79
C LEU A 277 -10.35 7.29 -7.70
N GLY A 278 -11.50 6.90 -7.15
CA GLY A 278 -12.67 6.46 -7.90
C GLY A 278 -12.52 5.07 -8.53
N LYS A 279 -11.51 4.28 -8.13
CA LYS A 279 -11.28 2.94 -8.70
C LYS A 279 -11.98 1.86 -7.89
N THR A 280 -12.71 0.98 -8.57
CA THR A 280 -13.31 -0.23 -7.99
C THR A 280 -12.36 -1.41 -8.07
N ALA A 281 -12.70 -2.54 -7.44
CA ALA A 281 -11.88 -3.75 -7.50
C ALA A 281 -11.64 -4.23 -8.95
N ILE A 282 -12.65 -4.15 -9.81
CA ILE A 282 -12.52 -4.53 -11.23
C ILE A 282 -11.69 -3.55 -12.03
N THR A 283 -11.74 -2.25 -11.73
CA THR A 283 -10.82 -1.29 -12.36
C THR A 283 -9.38 -1.58 -11.97
N LEU A 284 -9.14 -2.02 -10.73
CA LEU A 284 -7.81 -2.37 -10.23
C LEU A 284 -7.30 -3.70 -10.79
N SER A 285 -8.17 -4.71 -11.00
CA SER A 285 -7.75 -6.00 -11.56
C SER A 285 -7.21 -5.90 -12.99
N LYS A 286 -7.62 -4.87 -13.76
CA LYS A 286 -7.09 -4.57 -15.11
C LYS A 286 -5.57 -4.28 -15.13
N LEU A 287 -4.96 -3.98 -13.99
CA LEU A 287 -3.52 -3.78 -13.87
C LEU A 287 -2.75 -5.12 -13.86
N ASN A 288 -3.46 -6.24 -13.73
CA ASN A 288 -2.88 -7.58 -13.61
C ASN A 288 -3.17 -8.45 -14.84
N GLN A 289 -2.33 -9.45 -15.07
CA GLN A 289 -2.50 -10.42 -16.17
C GLN A 289 -3.74 -11.32 -15.99
N ASN A 290 -4.23 -11.46 -14.75
CA ASN A 290 -5.35 -12.34 -14.40
C ASN A 290 -6.72 -11.63 -14.46
N HIS A 291 -6.83 -10.44 -15.05
CA HIS A 291 -8.05 -9.62 -15.03
C HIS A 291 -9.31 -10.38 -15.47
N ASP A 292 -9.19 -11.26 -16.48
CA ASP A 292 -10.30 -12.05 -17.00
C ASP A 292 -10.87 -13.03 -15.96
N GLN A 293 -10.05 -13.52 -15.03
CA GLN A 293 -10.49 -14.45 -13.99
C GLN A 293 -11.35 -13.75 -12.94
N PHE A 294 -11.08 -12.48 -12.62
CA PHE A 294 -11.90 -11.71 -11.68
C PHE A 294 -13.30 -11.46 -12.24
N GLU A 295 -13.40 -11.07 -13.51
CA GLU A 295 -14.70 -10.90 -14.16
C GLU A 295 -15.45 -12.23 -14.32
N LYS A 296 -14.72 -13.34 -14.54
CA LYS A 296 -15.28 -14.70 -14.52
C LYS A 296 -15.87 -15.07 -13.16
N VAL A 297 -15.15 -14.82 -12.05
CA VAL A 297 -15.65 -15.05 -10.68
C VAL A 297 -16.96 -14.30 -10.43
N LEU A 298 -17.02 -13.03 -10.84
CA LEU A 298 -18.23 -12.23 -10.66
C LEU A 298 -19.39 -12.69 -11.56
N LEU A 299 -19.10 -13.21 -12.76
CA LEU A 299 -20.12 -13.84 -13.61
C LEU A 299 -20.67 -15.10 -12.94
N GLU A 300 -19.80 -16.00 -12.45
CA GLU A 300 -20.20 -17.22 -11.73
C GLU A 300 -21.06 -16.88 -10.51
N PHE A 301 -20.63 -15.91 -9.70
CA PHE A 301 -21.41 -15.43 -8.55
C PHE A 301 -22.81 -14.92 -8.95
N ALA A 302 -22.92 -14.12 -10.02
CA ALA A 302 -24.19 -13.62 -10.53
C ALA A 302 -25.11 -14.75 -11.04
N LEU A 303 -24.54 -15.76 -11.69
CA LEU A 303 -25.25 -16.94 -12.19
C LEU A 303 -25.69 -17.89 -11.06
N GLU A 304 -25.00 -17.90 -9.92
CA GLU A 304 -25.38 -18.75 -8.78
C GLU A 304 -26.34 -18.05 -7.80
N LYS A 305 -26.09 -16.80 -7.44
CA LYS A 305 -26.85 -16.08 -6.37
C LYS A 305 -28.02 -15.22 -6.86
N GLY A 306 -28.12 -14.93 -8.16
CA GLY A 306 -29.26 -14.21 -8.76
C GLY A 306 -29.16 -12.67 -8.69
N SER A 307 -30.16 -11.98 -9.26
CA SER A 307 -30.08 -10.54 -9.60
C SER A 307 -30.12 -9.58 -8.42
N GLN A 308 -30.58 -10.01 -7.24
CA GLN A 308 -30.69 -9.14 -6.07
C GLN A 308 -29.33 -8.82 -5.43
N CYS A 309 -28.36 -9.74 -5.49
CA CYS A 309 -27.02 -9.56 -4.90
C CYS A 309 -25.98 -8.98 -5.87
N ALA A 310 -26.21 -9.08 -7.19
CA ALA A 310 -25.28 -8.66 -8.23
C ALA A 310 -25.73 -7.41 -9.00
N ARG A 311 -26.72 -6.67 -8.49
CA ARG A 311 -27.10 -5.36 -9.04
C ARG A 311 -25.85 -4.50 -9.15
N GLY A 312 -25.46 -4.05 -10.33
CA GLY A 312 -24.32 -3.14 -10.54
C GLY A 312 -22.98 -3.78 -10.90
N PHE A 313 -22.89 -5.12 -10.95
CA PHE A 313 -21.82 -5.76 -11.72
C PHE A 313 -22.25 -5.90 -13.18
N TYR A 314 -21.36 -5.56 -14.10
CA TYR A 314 -21.57 -5.68 -15.54
C TYR A 314 -21.49 -7.16 -16.02
N ALA A 315 -22.10 -8.10 -15.30
CA ALA A 315 -22.10 -9.53 -15.60
C ALA A 315 -22.57 -9.80 -17.03
N LEU A 316 -23.66 -9.13 -17.42
CA LEU A 316 -24.22 -9.22 -18.75
C LEU A 316 -23.27 -8.66 -19.82
N HIS A 317 -22.51 -7.62 -19.51
CA HIS A 317 -21.49 -7.07 -20.41
C HIS A 317 -20.35 -8.06 -20.62
N TYR A 318 -19.87 -8.69 -19.55
CA TYR A 318 -18.80 -9.68 -19.63
C TYR A 318 -19.24 -10.94 -20.40
N ALA A 319 -20.42 -11.48 -20.08
CA ALA A 319 -21.00 -12.61 -20.81
C ALA A 319 -21.16 -12.28 -22.30
N ALA A 320 -21.61 -11.06 -22.62
CA ALA A 320 -21.75 -10.59 -23.98
C ALA A 320 -20.41 -10.44 -24.72
N ARG A 321 -19.40 -9.85 -24.06
CA ARG A 321 -18.03 -9.71 -24.57
C ARG A 321 -17.34 -11.05 -24.80
N ARG A 322 -17.67 -12.08 -24.02
CA ARG A 322 -17.13 -13.45 -24.15
C ARG A 322 -17.89 -14.31 -25.16
N GLY A 323 -19.06 -13.86 -25.62
CA GLY A 323 -19.91 -14.65 -26.50
C GLY A 323 -20.64 -15.79 -25.81
N ASP A 324 -20.75 -15.76 -24.48
CA ASP A 324 -21.40 -16.82 -23.70
C ASP A 324 -22.92 -16.70 -23.79
N LEU A 325 -23.49 -17.34 -24.83
CA LEU A 325 -24.91 -17.32 -25.13
C LEU A 325 -25.77 -17.84 -23.96
N ASN A 326 -25.30 -18.87 -23.25
CA ASN A 326 -26.05 -19.48 -22.15
C ASN A 326 -26.10 -18.54 -20.94
N ALA A 327 -24.96 -17.94 -20.58
CA ALA A 327 -24.90 -16.96 -19.51
C ALA A 327 -25.75 -15.71 -19.82
N VAL A 328 -25.69 -15.20 -21.05
CA VAL A 328 -26.55 -14.07 -21.49
C VAL A 328 -28.02 -14.44 -21.36
N LYS A 329 -28.44 -15.61 -21.84
CA LYS A 329 -29.83 -16.09 -21.76
C LYS A 329 -30.32 -16.17 -20.32
N LEU A 330 -29.50 -16.70 -19.42
CA LEU A 330 -29.84 -16.85 -18.00
C LEU A 330 -29.86 -15.51 -17.25
N LEU A 331 -28.93 -14.59 -17.53
CA LEU A 331 -28.91 -13.27 -16.91
C LEU A 331 -30.13 -12.44 -17.37
N THR A 332 -30.45 -12.45 -18.65
CA THR A 332 -31.63 -11.76 -19.18
C THR A 332 -32.92 -12.33 -18.60
N SER A 333 -33.06 -13.66 -18.47
CA SER A 333 -34.26 -14.26 -17.87
C SER A 333 -34.43 -13.93 -16.38
N ARG A 334 -33.34 -13.53 -15.70
CA ARG A 334 -33.34 -13.05 -14.30
C ARG A 334 -33.57 -11.54 -14.17
N GLY A 335 -33.94 -10.86 -15.26
CA GLY A 335 -34.31 -9.45 -15.25
C GLY A 335 -33.13 -8.49 -15.24
N TYR A 336 -31.94 -8.90 -15.70
CA TYR A 336 -30.86 -7.96 -15.94
C TYR A 336 -31.22 -7.03 -17.10
N ASP A 337 -31.08 -5.72 -16.87
CA ASP A 337 -31.32 -4.72 -17.90
C ASP A 337 -30.24 -4.80 -18.99
N VAL A 338 -30.69 -5.11 -20.22
CA VAL A 338 -29.87 -5.28 -21.41
C VAL A 338 -29.35 -3.95 -21.98
N ASN A 339 -29.82 -2.81 -21.47
CA ASN A 339 -29.49 -1.46 -21.94
C ASN A 339 -28.62 -0.66 -20.96
N VAL A 340 -28.23 -1.23 -19.83
CA VAL A 340 -27.27 -0.61 -18.90
C VAL A 340 -25.97 -0.36 -19.63
N ALA A 341 -25.38 0.82 -19.45
CA ALA A 341 -24.08 1.16 -19.98
C ALA A 341 -22.99 0.96 -18.91
N ASP A 342 -21.81 0.50 -19.33
CA ASP A 342 -20.63 0.40 -18.48
C ASP A 342 -19.96 1.76 -18.21
N GLY A 343 -18.87 1.75 -17.43
CA GLY A 343 -18.11 2.97 -17.12
C GLY A 343 -17.49 3.66 -18.35
N ASP A 344 -17.38 2.97 -19.49
CA ASP A 344 -16.95 3.51 -20.78
C ASP A 344 -18.15 3.90 -21.68
N GLY A 345 -19.38 3.73 -21.17
CA GLY A 345 -20.62 3.97 -21.88
C GLY A 345 -21.02 2.86 -22.85
N ASN A 346 -20.39 1.68 -22.81
CA ASN A 346 -20.74 0.57 -23.71
C ASN A 346 -21.91 -0.24 -23.13
N THR A 347 -22.85 -0.64 -23.97
CA THR A 347 -23.89 -1.61 -23.59
C THR A 347 -23.42 -3.05 -23.84
N PRO A 348 -24.09 -4.09 -23.27
CA PRO A 348 -23.78 -5.49 -23.59
C PRO A 348 -23.81 -5.77 -25.09
N LEU A 349 -24.76 -5.16 -25.83
CA LEU A 349 -24.88 -5.32 -27.27
C LEU A 349 -23.66 -4.76 -28.01
N MET A 350 -23.17 -3.59 -27.62
CA MET A 350 -21.96 -2.99 -28.22
C MET A 350 -20.75 -3.89 -28.04
N LEU A 351 -20.59 -4.49 -26.85
CA LEU A 351 -19.47 -5.38 -26.57
C LEU A 351 -19.58 -6.69 -27.37
N ALA A 352 -20.75 -7.32 -27.42
CA ALA A 352 -20.95 -8.51 -28.26
C ALA A 352 -20.70 -8.23 -29.74
N ALA A 353 -21.13 -7.07 -30.25
CA ALA A 353 -20.93 -6.68 -31.64
C ALA A 353 -19.45 -6.40 -31.94
N ARG A 354 -18.74 -5.71 -31.03
CA ARG A 354 -17.30 -5.42 -31.17
C ARG A 354 -16.46 -6.68 -31.25
N GLU A 355 -16.80 -7.69 -30.45
CA GLU A 355 -16.09 -8.98 -30.43
C GLU A 355 -16.63 -9.99 -31.47
N GLY A 356 -17.62 -9.61 -32.29
CA GLY A 356 -18.13 -10.43 -33.40
C GLY A 356 -19.10 -11.55 -33.02
N HIS A 357 -19.71 -11.50 -31.82
CA HIS A 357 -20.59 -12.54 -31.30
C HIS A 357 -22.04 -12.39 -31.80
N GLY A 358 -22.28 -12.65 -33.08
CA GLY A 358 -23.58 -12.43 -33.73
C GLY A 358 -24.77 -13.19 -33.12
N SER A 359 -24.58 -14.39 -32.57
CA SER A 359 -25.62 -15.14 -31.86
C SER A 359 -26.07 -14.44 -30.58
N VAL A 360 -25.12 -13.88 -29.83
CA VAL A 360 -25.39 -13.07 -28.63
C VAL A 360 -26.06 -11.75 -29.01
N CYS A 361 -25.63 -11.08 -30.08
CA CYS A 361 -26.28 -9.87 -30.57
C CYS A 361 -27.77 -10.13 -30.88
N LYS A 362 -28.08 -11.22 -31.59
CA LYS A 362 -29.47 -11.62 -31.89
C LYS A 362 -30.28 -11.81 -30.61
N LEU A 363 -29.73 -12.50 -29.62
CA LEU A 363 -30.41 -12.74 -28.33
C LEU A 363 -30.64 -11.44 -27.54
N LEU A 364 -29.66 -10.54 -27.48
CA LEU A 364 -29.79 -9.26 -26.80
C LEU A 364 -30.84 -8.38 -27.48
N ILE A 365 -30.85 -8.33 -28.82
CA ILE A 365 -31.85 -7.59 -29.61
C ILE A 365 -33.26 -8.17 -29.38
N SER A 366 -33.42 -9.50 -29.42
CA SER A 366 -34.71 -10.13 -29.12
C SER A 366 -35.19 -9.87 -27.69
N SER A 367 -34.27 -9.51 -26.80
CA SER A 367 -34.53 -9.18 -25.40
C SER A 367 -34.69 -7.67 -25.14
N GLY A 368 -34.79 -6.85 -26.19
CA GLY A 368 -35.05 -5.42 -26.09
C GLY A 368 -33.81 -4.51 -26.00
N ALA A 369 -32.64 -5.00 -26.42
CA ALA A 369 -31.45 -4.16 -26.51
C ALA A 369 -31.59 -3.10 -27.62
N ARG A 370 -31.27 -1.85 -27.27
CA ARG A 370 -31.30 -0.69 -28.16
C ARG A 370 -30.04 -0.62 -29.02
N CYS A 371 -30.24 -0.49 -30.33
CA CYS A 371 -29.17 -0.44 -31.33
C CYS A 371 -28.66 0.99 -31.60
N ASP A 372 -29.33 2.01 -31.07
CA ASP A 372 -29.12 3.43 -31.31
C ASP A 372 -28.34 4.14 -30.19
N VAL A 373 -28.00 3.42 -29.12
CA VAL A 373 -27.20 3.93 -28.02
C VAL A 373 -25.80 4.25 -28.54
N LYS A 374 -25.20 5.34 -28.08
CA LYS A 374 -23.81 5.73 -28.38
C LYS A 374 -22.97 5.61 -27.12
N ASN A 375 -21.72 5.16 -27.26
CA ASN A 375 -20.81 5.11 -26.12
C ASN A 375 -20.30 6.51 -25.74
N ALA A 376 -19.71 6.64 -24.55
CA ALA A 376 -19.25 7.93 -24.04
C ALA A 376 -18.15 8.56 -24.92
N LYS A 377 -17.37 7.75 -25.65
CA LYS A 377 -16.31 8.23 -26.56
C LYS A 377 -16.89 8.87 -27.83
N GLU A 378 -17.97 8.32 -28.37
CA GLU A 378 -18.67 8.87 -29.53
C GLU A 378 -19.53 10.09 -29.18
N ALA A 379 -20.08 10.15 -27.96
CA ALA A 379 -20.74 11.35 -27.45
C ALA A 379 -19.77 12.55 -27.37
N HIS A 380 -18.48 12.30 -27.15
CA HIS A 380 -17.42 13.32 -27.23
C HIS A 380 -16.91 13.57 -28.66
N GLN A 381 -16.96 12.60 -29.57
CA GLN A 381 -16.64 12.82 -30.99
C GLN A 381 -17.71 13.61 -31.76
N GLY A 382 -18.96 13.64 -31.24
CA GLY A 382 -19.99 14.58 -31.71
C GLY A 382 -19.74 16.04 -31.28
N ARG A 383 -18.77 16.29 -30.38
CA ARG A 383 -18.15 17.60 -30.20
C ARG A 383 -16.84 17.56 -30.97
N GLU A 384 -16.88 17.91 -32.26
CA GLU A 384 -15.69 18.43 -32.94
C GLU A 384 -15.04 19.42 -31.98
N GLY A 385 -13.87 19.09 -31.44
CA GLY A 385 -13.15 19.97 -30.53
C GLY A 385 -13.06 21.31 -31.23
N ALA A 386 -13.63 22.37 -30.64
CA ALA A 386 -13.59 23.69 -31.22
C ALA A 386 -12.13 23.94 -31.66
N PRO A 387 -11.86 24.21 -32.95
CA PRO A 387 -10.50 24.40 -33.41
C PRO A 387 -9.88 25.43 -32.49
N HIS A 388 -8.65 25.20 -32.01
CA HIS A 388 -7.94 26.17 -31.18
C HIS A 388 -7.68 27.45 -31.99
N LYS A 389 -8.71 28.29 -32.18
CA LYS A 389 -8.66 29.55 -32.92
C LYS A 389 -7.84 30.51 -32.07
N LYS A 390 -6.58 30.72 -32.47
CA LYS A 390 -5.73 31.75 -31.90
C LYS A 390 -5.66 32.89 -32.90
N PHE A 391 -5.94 34.10 -32.45
CA PHE A 391 -5.75 35.29 -33.26
C PHE A 391 -4.27 35.43 -33.61
N LEU A 392 -4.01 35.48 -34.91
CA LEU A 392 -2.69 35.72 -35.49
C LEU A 392 -2.58 37.22 -35.80
N LYS A 393 -1.51 37.87 -35.37
CA LYS A 393 -1.26 39.29 -35.65
C LYS A 393 0.17 39.47 -36.15
N MET A 394 0.31 40.29 -37.19
CA MET A 394 1.62 40.76 -37.65
C MET A 394 2.01 42.01 -36.85
N LEU A 395 3.24 42.05 -36.35
CA LEU A 395 3.77 43.12 -35.52
C LEU A 395 4.85 43.89 -36.28
N GLY A 396 4.59 45.17 -36.54
CA GLY A 396 5.55 46.12 -37.10
C GLY A 396 6.02 45.82 -38.53
N ASN A 397 7.00 46.59 -38.99
CA ASN A 397 7.54 46.51 -40.35
C ASN A 397 8.60 45.39 -40.50
N GLU A 398 8.86 44.60 -39.46
CA GLU A 398 9.88 43.55 -39.44
C GLU A 398 9.32 42.14 -39.76
N GLY A 399 8.04 42.03 -40.11
CA GLY A 399 7.45 40.75 -40.56
C GLY A 399 7.32 39.71 -39.44
N VAL A 400 7.14 40.16 -38.18
CA VAL A 400 7.01 39.27 -37.02
C VAL A 400 5.56 38.82 -36.84
N LEU A 401 5.32 37.51 -36.85
CA LEU A 401 4.02 36.92 -36.52
C LEU A 401 3.95 36.53 -35.04
N GLN A 402 2.89 37.00 -34.38
CA GLN A 402 2.54 36.60 -33.03
C GLN A 402 1.20 35.85 -33.03
N TRP A 403 1.14 34.69 -32.37
CA TRP A 403 -0.12 33.99 -32.12
C TRP A 403 -0.46 33.95 -30.62
N GLY A 404 -1.59 34.55 -30.25
CA GLY A 404 -2.01 34.72 -28.85
C GLY A 404 -1.34 35.91 -28.15
N ARG A 405 -1.47 36.01 -26.82
CA ARG A 405 -1.06 37.18 -26.02
C ARG A 405 0.39 37.19 -25.53
N SER A 406 1.22 36.21 -25.91
CA SER A 406 2.59 36.07 -25.39
C SER A 406 3.64 36.37 -26.46
N SER A 407 4.63 37.19 -26.13
CA SER A 407 5.78 37.50 -26.98
C SER A 407 6.81 36.36 -27.09
N ARG A 408 6.72 35.34 -26.23
CA ARG A 408 7.69 34.22 -26.16
C ARG A 408 7.62 33.26 -27.37
N ARG A 409 6.62 33.41 -28.24
CA ARG A 409 6.40 32.56 -29.42
C ARG A 409 6.29 33.39 -30.70
N ASN A 410 6.90 34.56 -30.71
CA ASN A 410 6.99 35.38 -31.91
C ASN A 410 7.88 34.68 -32.94
N VAL A 411 7.46 34.73 -34.19
CA VAL A 411 8.17 34.12 -35.31
C VAL A 411 8.47 35.17 -36.35
N ILE A 412 9.75 35.29 -36.72
CA ILE A 412 10.20 36.16 -37.81
C ILE A 412 9.98 35.40 -39.12
N CYS A 413 9.17 35.98 -40.01
CA CYS A 413 8.83 35.36 -41.28
C CYS A 413 9.94 35.61 -42.30
N GLY A 414 10.45 34.54 -42.91
CA GLY A 414 11.39 34.62 -44.03
C GLY A 414 10.68 34.55 -45.38
N ASP A 415 9.62 33.74 -45.49
CA ASP A 415 8.79 33.62 -46.69
C ASP A 415 7.39 33.06 -46.34
N ALA A 416 6.43 33.19 -47.26
CA ALA A 416 5.10 32.62 -47.12
C ALA A 416 4.52 32.20 -48.48
N GLU A 417 3.75 31.12 -48.52
CA GLU A 417 3.11 30.62 -49.74
C GLU A 417 1.68 30.17 -49.46
N VAL A 418 0.79 30.34 -50.42
CA VAL A 418 -0.58 29.82 -50.30
C VAL A 418 -0.56 28.33 -50.59
N GLY A 419 -1.24 27.55 -49.75
CA GLY A 419 -1.30 26.11 -49.83
C GLY A 419 -0.32 25.38 -48.90
N PRO A 420 -0.45 24.04 -48.82
CA PRO A 420 0.44 23.19 -48.04
C PRO A 420 1.75 22.93 -48.77
N SER A 421 2.78 22.48 -48.03
CA SER A 421 3.93 21.85 -48.66
C SER A 421 3.67 20.38 -48.99
N SER A 422 4.48 19.84 -49.90
CA SER A 422 4.48 18.42 -50.25
C SER A 422 4.72 17.51 -49.03
N GLY A 423 5.58 17.92 -48.11
CA GLY A 423 5.82 17.22 -46.84
C GLY A 423 4.57 17.19 -45.95
N PHE A 424 3.94 18.35 -45.74
CA PHE A 424 2.73 18.46 -44.93
C PHE A 424 1.58 17.60 -45.48
N ARG A 425 1.39 17.64 -46.81
CA ARG A 425 0.34 16.87 -47.50
C ARG A 425 0.52 15.35 -47.29
N ARG A 426 1.77 14.85 -47.35
CA ARG A 426 2.09 13.43 -47.06
C ARG A 426 1.80 13.06 -45.61
N PHE A 427 2.16 13.90 -44.63
CA PHE A 427 1.91 13.61 -43.21
C PHE A 427 0.43 13.66 -42.82
N ARG A 428 -0.38 14.46 -43.53
CA ARG A 428 -1.81 14.63 -43.26
C ARG A 428 -2.74 13.72 -44.07
N GLN A 429 -2.20 12.88 -44.95
CA GLN A 429 -2.98 12.02 -45.85
C GLN A 429 -3.98 11.10 -45.13
N ARG A 430 -3.66 10.62 -43.93
CA ARG A 430 -4.55 9.78 -43.10
C ARG A 430 -5.64 10.57 -42.34
N LYS A 431 -5.49 11.89 -42.20
CA LYS A 431 -6.40 12.76 -41.45
C LYS A 431 -7.37 13.55 -42.33
N GLY A 432 -7.14 13.60 -43.65
CA GLY A 432 -8.03 14.26 -44.60
C GLY A 432 -8.00 15.80 -44.59
N ASP A 433 -7.14 16.42 -43.77
CA ASP A 433 -7.06 17.88 -43.59
C ASP A 433 -5.83 18.51 -44.28
N GLY A 434 -5.27 17.83 -45.29
CA GLY A 434 -4.04 18.24 -45.97
C GLY A 434 -4.19 19.39 -46.97
N ASP A 435 -5.39 19.63 -47.51
CA ASP A 435 -5.67 20.59 -48.60
C ASP A 435 -6.91 21.46 -48.31
N VAL A 436 -7.05 21.92 -47.06
CA VAL A 436 -8.20 22.75 -46.64
C VAL A 436 -8.14 24.13 -47.33
N PRO A 437 -9.25 24.66 -47.87
CA PRO A 437 -9.31 26.01 -48.43
C PRO A 437 -8.85 27.08 -47.42
N GLY A 438 -8.00 28.01 -47.85
CA GLY A 438 -7.43 29.04 -46.98
C GLY A 438 -6.21 28.59 -46.15
N LEU A 439 -5.66 27.40 -46.42
CA LEU A 439 -4.39 26.99 -45.88
C LEU A 439 -3.24 27.79 -46.53
N PHE A 440 -2.32 28.29 -45.72
CA PHE A 440 -1.07 28.89 -46.16
C PHE A 440 0.08 28.44 -45.27
N ARG A 441 1.27 28.50 -45.84
CA ARG A 441 2.53 28.09 -45.23
C ARG A 441 3.38 29.33 -44.96
N VAL A 442 4.05 29.35 -43.81
CA VAL A 442 5.06 30.34 -43.46
C VAL A 442 6.37 29.62 -43.17
N VAL A 443 7.44 30.12 -43.77
CA VAL A 443 8.81 29.67 -43.53
C VAL A 443 9.54 30.74 -42.75
N THR A 444 10.19 30.36 -41.65
CA THR A 444 10.95 31.29 -40.81
C THR A 444 12.34 31.52 -41.37
N THR A 445 13.01 32.58 -40.91
CA THR A 445 14.44 32.83 -41.22
C THR A 445 15.36 31.66 -40.86
N ASN A 446 14.98 30.86 -39.85
CA ASN A 446 15.69 29.64 -39.44
C ASN A 446 15.22 28.38 -40.20
N LYS A 447 14.57 28.54 -41.36
CA LYS A 447 14.05 27.46 -42.23
C LYS A 447 13.06 26.49 -41.56
N LYS A 448 12.39 26.92 -40.48
CA LYS A 448 11.28 26.15 -39.90
C LYS A 448 10.00 26.45 -40.64
N GLU A 449 9.15 25.45 -40.75
CA GLU A 449 7.92 25.51 -41.54
C GLU A 449 6.68 25.38 -40.65
N PHE A 450 5.71 26.26 -40.88
CA PHE A 450 4.43 26.29 -40.17
C PHE A 450 3.27 26.43 -41.16
N HIS A 451 2.15 25.76 -40.89
CA HIS A 451 0.93 25.87 -41.69
C HIS A 451 -0.22 26.42 -40.87
N PHE A 452 -0.97 27.34 -41.47
CA PHE A 452 -2.10 28.03 -40.84
C PHE A 452 -3.29 28.02 -41.78
N VAL A 453 -4.51 27.95 -41.25
CA VAL A 453 -5.76 28.03 -42.02
C VAL A 453 -6.47 29.34 -41.71
N CYS A 454 -6.71 30.15 -42.72
CA CYS A 454 -7.53 31.35 -42.64
C CYS A 454 -9.02 30.99 -42.65
N GLN A 455 -9.81 31.59 -41.75
CA GLN A 455 -11.25 31.36 -41.70
C GLN A 455 -12.01 31.95 -42.93
N GLY A 456 -11.41 32.92 -43.64
CA GLY A 456 -11.98 33.52 -44.85
C GLY A 456 -11.55 32.86 -46.17
N GLY A 457 -11.08 31.61 -46.13
CA GLY A 457 -10.76 30.83 -47.32
C GLY A 457 -9.53 31.31 -48.11
N LEU A 458 -9.46 30.92 -49.38
CA LEU A 458 -8.29 31.12 -50.25
C LEU A 458 -7.94 32.60 -50.42
N GLU A 459 -8.93 33.45 -50.68
CA GLU A 459 -8.73 34.89 -50.90
C GLU A 459 -8.10 35.58 -49.67
N THR A 460 -8.55 35.20 -48.47
CA THR A 460 -7.98 35.74 -47.23
C THR A 460 -6.55 35.25 -47.02
N ALA A 461 -6.26 33.99 -47.35
CA ALA A 461 -4.92 33.43 -47.28
C ALA A 461 -3.96 34.12 -48.27
N GLU A 462 -4.42 34.44 -49.48
CA GLU A 462 -3.66 35.20 -50.48
C GLU A 462 -3.32 36.61 -49.98
N LEU A 463 -4.27 37.31 -49.37
CA LEU A 463 -4.04 38.63 -48.79
C LEU A 463 -3.00 38.58 -47.66
N TRP A 464 -3.08 37.58 -46.78
CA TRP A 464 -2.10 37.38 -45.70
C TRP A 464 -0.71 37.06 -46.24
N VAL A 465 -0.59 36.15 -47.22
CA VAL A 465 0.70 35.81 -47.84
C VAL A 465 1.29 37.02 -48.57
N ARG A 466 0.48 37.80 -49.29
CA ARG A 466 0.92 39.03 -49.94
C ARG A 466 1.40 40.06 -48.92
N GLY A 467 0.67 40.25 -47.82
CA GLY A 467 1.06 41.13 -46.71
C GLY A 467 2.40 40.72 -46.09
N ILE A 468 2.58 39.42 -45.80
CA ILE A 468 3.85 38.89 -45.29
C ILE A 468 4.98 39.19 -46.28
N LYS A 469 4.81 38.85 -47.57
CA LYS A 469 5.84 39.09 -48.60
C LYS A 469 6.22 40.56 -48.76
N LEU A 470 5.25 41.48 -48.69
CA LEU A 470 5.49 42.92 -48.78
C LEU A 470 6.32 43.42 -47.59
N VAL A 471 5.94 43.05 -46.37
CA VAL A 471 6.63 43.48 -45.14
C VAL A 471 8.03 42.86 -45.06
N THR A 472 8.21 41.58 -45.41
CA THR A 472 9.54 40.96 -45.43
C THR A 472 10.44 41.60 -46.49
N ARG A 473 9.87 42.03 -47.63
CA ARG A 473 10.62 42.77 -48.67
C ARG A 473 11.03 44.16 -48.18
N GLU A 474 10.13 44.93 -47.59
CA GLU A 474 10.46 46.25 -47.02
C GLU A 474 11.50 46.16 -45.89
N GLY A 475 11.41 45.18 -45.00
CA GLY A 475 12.38 44.96 -43.92
C GLY A 475 13.78 44.52 -44.39
N MET A 476 13.88 43.92 -45.58
CA MET A 476 15.16 43.56 -46.22
C MET A 476 15.81 44.76 -46.94
N PHE A 477 15.00 45.64 -47.55
CA PHE A 477 15.49 46.82 -48.29
C PHE A 477 15.72 48.05 -47.40
N GLY A 478 15.02 48.17 -46.26
CA GLY A 478 15.23 49.27 -45.29
C GLY A 478 16.57 49.23 -44.54
N LYS A 479 17.38 48.17 -44.70
CA LYS A 479 18.75 48.09 -44.17
C LYS A 479 19.84 48.61 -45.13
N MET A 480 19.49 49.06 -46.33
CA MET A 480 20.46 49.58 -47.30
C MET A 480 20.50 51.11 -47.45
N GLU A 481 19.69 51.88 -46.70
CA GLU A 481 19.71 53.35 -46.73
C GLU A 481 19.95 53.95 -45.34
N SER A 482 21.19 53.85 -44.86
CA SER A 482 21.73 54.79 -43.88
C SER A 482 23.25 54.90 -44.04
N GLY A 483 23.68 55.60 -45.09
CA GLY A 483 25.00 56.23 -45.20
C GLY A 483 24.77 57.71 -45.54
N PRO A 484 25.56 58.62 -44.96
CA PRO A 484 26.77 59.04 -45.67
C PRO A 484 28.05 58.44 -45.11
#